data_AF-A0A7W1ZCM6-F1
#
_entry.id   AF-A0A7W1ZCM6-F1
#
_cell.length_a   1.000
_cell.length_b   1.000
_cell.length_c   1.000
_cell.angle_alpha   90.00
_cell.angle_beta   90.00
_cell.angle_gamma   90.00
#
_symmetry.space_group_name_H-M   'P 1'
#
loop_
_entity.id
_entity.type
_entity.pdbx_description
1 polymer ?
#
loop_
_entity_poly.entity_id
_entity_poly.type
_entity_poly.pdbx_seq_one_letter_code
_entity_poly.pdbx_strand_id
1 'polypeptide(L)'
;MEYKLFVDSDVVIDFFTNREPLANPASELFELNEQGNVKLYLSAVSINNVYYIVRRFLGHKKTIEVVELLTEMTEIVGTTKKEIIQALKNNFSDYEDSIQYSSALTVKKLDAIITRNIKDYRNSSIAVMSPLNFLKMKEKNES
;
A
#
# COMPACT_ATOMS: atom_id res chain seq x y z
N MET A 1 -4.43 11.64 16.02
CA MET A 1 -4.46 12.28 14.69
C MET A 1 -4.42 11.14 13.69
N GLU A 2 -5.34 11.08 12.73
CA GLU A 2 -5.43 9.96 11.77
C GLU A 2 -4.36 10.14 10.68
N TYR A 3 -3.42 9.20 10.55
CA TYR A 3 -2.44 9.20 9.46
C TYR A 3 -3.04 8.57 8.19
N LYS A 4 -2.79 9.15 7.02
CA LYS A 4 -3.23 8.63 5.73
C LYS A 4 -2.05 8.02 4.99
N LEU A 5 -2.12 6.71 4.78
CA LEU A 5 -1.01 5.94 4.22
C LEU A 5 -1.44 5.26 2.93
N PHE A 6 -0.62 5.37 1.88
CA PHE A 6 -0.83 4.64 0.64
C PHE A 6 0.06 3.41 0.66
N VAL A 7 -0.53 2.23 0.53
CA VAL A 7 0.16 0.96 0.72
C VAL A 7 0.51 0.33 -0.62
N ASP A 8 1.75 -0.14 -0.71
CA ASP A 8 2.23 -0.92 -1.85
C ASP A 8 1.61 -2.33 -1.87
N SER A 9 1.27 -2.86 -3.07
CA SER A 9 0.74 -4.21 -3.29
C SER A 9 1.56 -5.28 -2.56
N ASP A 10 2.89 -5.13 -2.58
CA ASP A 10 3.81 -6.08 -1.97
C ASP A 10 3.62 -6.18 -0.45
N VAL A 11 3.33 -5.06 0.23
CA VAL A 11 3.08 -5.04 1.68
C VAL A 11 1.77 -5.76 2.00
N VAL A 12 0.75 -5.59 1.15
CA VAL A 12 -0.52 -6.31 1.26
C VAL A 12 -0.32 -7.81 1.07
N ILE A 13 0.51 -8.22 0.11
CA ILE A 13 0.79 -9.63 -0.15
C ILE A 13 1.56 -10.24 1.03
N ASP A 14 2.51 -9.52 1.62
CA ASP A 14 3.25 -9.99 2.80
C ASP A 14 2.29 -10.25 3.98
N PHE A 15 1.28 -9.40 4.18
CA PHE A 15 0.21 -9.60 5.17
C PHE A 15 -0.57 -10.90 4.92
N PHE A 16 -1.06 -11.16 3.71
CA PHE A 16 -1.84 -12.38 3.43
C PHE A 16 -1.02 -13.68 3.35
N THR A 17 0.28 -13.57 3.09
CA THR A 17 1.13 -14.75 2.92
C THR A 17 1.89 -15.15 4.19
N ASN A 18 1.71 -14.43 5.31
CA ASN A 18 2.45 -14.65 6.57
C ASN A 18 3.96 -14.77 6.34
N ARG A 19 4.50 -13.90 5.48
CA ARG A 19 5.92 -13.92 5.14
C ARG A 19 6.75 -13.31 6.27
N GLU A 20 7.23 -14.15 7.19
CA GLU A 20 8.14 -13.71 8.25
C GLU A 20 9.49 -13.20 7.69
N PRO A 21 10.08 -12.11 8.24
CA PRO A 21 9.60 -11.27 9.36
C PRO A 21 8.74 -10.06 8.92
N LEU A 22 8.35 -9.98 7.65
CA LEU A 22 7.66 -8.83 7.05
C LEU A 22 6.16 -8.78 7.38
N ALA A 23 5.57 -9.93 7.68
CA ALA A 23 4.15 -10.03 8.06
C ALA A 23 3.83 -9.23 9.33
N ASN A 24 4.68 -9.28 10.36
CA ASN A 24 4.37 -8.62 11.65
C ASN A 24 4.18 -7.10 11.52
N PRO A 25 5.09 -6.33 10.89
CA PRO A 25 4.86 -4.90 10.67
C PRO A 25 3.67 -4.58 9.76
N ALA A 26 3.35 -5.46 8.80
CA ALA A 26 2.20 -5.25 7.92
C ALA A 26 0.89 -5.45 8.70
N SER A 27 0.78 -6.53 9.49
CA SER A 27 -0.38 -6.79 10.35
C SER A 27 -0.66 -5.64 11.30
N GLU A 28 0.36 -5.10 11.96
CA GLU A 28 0.21 -3.98 12.89
C GLU A 28 -0.33 -2.70 12.20
N LEU A 29 0.03 -2.45 10.93
CA LEU A 29 -0.56 -1.34 10.17
C LEU A 29 -2.06 -1.53 9.93
N PHE A 30 -2.48 -2.76 9.61
CA PHE A 30 -3.90 -3.07 9.41
C PHE A 30 -4.68 -2.99 10.72
N GLU A 31 -4.11 -3.43 11.84
CA GLU A 31 -4.71 -3.26 13.17
C GLU A 31 -4.87 -1.77 13.53
N LEU A 32 -3.86 -0.93 13.27
CA LEU A 32 -3.97 0.51 13.49
C LEU A 32 -5.06 1.16 12.62
N ASN A 33 -5.31 0.61 11.43
CA ASN A 33 -6.38 1.05 10.55
C ASN A 33 -7.75 0.69 11.11
N GLU A 34 -7.93 -0.52 11.62
CA GLU A 34 -9.16 -0.93 12.31
C GLU A 34 -9.44 -0.09 13.57
N GLN A 35 -8.39 0.34 14.27
CA GLN A 35 -8.50 1.22 15.44
C GLN A 35 -8.78 2.68 15.10
N GLY A 36 -8.76 3.07 13.82
CA GLY A 36 -8.95 4.46 13.37
C GLY A 36 -7.75 5.38 13.62
N ASN A 37 -6.58 4.83 13.91
CA ASN A 37 -5.34 5.58 14.08
C ASN A 37 -4.67 5.89 12.72
N VAL A 38 -4.93 5.04 11.74
CA VAL A 38 -4.43 5.12 10.38
C VAL A 38 -5.60 4.92 9.42
N LYS A 39 -5.50 5.50 8.22
CA LYS A 39 -6.39 5.24 7.09
C LYS A 39 -5.56 4.76 5.91
N LEU A 40 -5.77 3.52 5.49
CA LEU A 40 -5.01 2.88 4.42
C LEU A 40 -5.68 3.08 3.06
N TYR A 41 -4.86 3.39 2.06
CA TYR A 41 -5.26 3.57 0.67
C TYR A 41 -4.50 2.58 -0.23
N LEU A 42 -5.19 2.03 -1.23
CA LEU A 42 -4.63 1.18 -2.28
C LEU A 42 -5.04 1.71 -3.65
N SER A 43 -4.24 1.49 -4.69
CA SER A 43 -4.73 1.70 -6.06
C SER A 43 -5.65 0.56 -6.50
N ALA A 44 -6.59 0.85 -7.40
CA ALA A 44 -7.37 -0.19 -8.07
C ALA A 44 -6.48 -1.21 -8.81
N VAL A 45 -5.33 -0.78 -9.31
CA VAL A 45 -4.33 -1.67 -9.94
C VAL A 45 -3.69 -2.60 -8.91
N SER A 46 -3.38 -2.11 -7.71
CA SER A 46 -2.85 -2.92 -6.62
C SER A 46 -3.82 -4.04 -6.22
N ILE A 47 -5.14 -3.78 -6.18
CA ILE A 47 -6.14 -4.83 -5.92
C ILE A 47 -6.05 -5.96 -6.96
N ASN A 48 -5.93 -5.60 -8.23
CA ASN A 48 -5.76 -6.57 -9.31
C ASN A 48 -4.45 -7.38 -9.12
N ASN A 49 -3.35 -6.70 -8.81
CA ASN A 49 -2.04 -7.35 -8.63
C ASN A 49 -2.04 -8.31 -7.44
N VAL A 50 -2.61 -7.90 -6.30
CA VAL A 50 -2.81 -8.74 -5.12
C VAL A 50 -3.61 -9.99 -5.51
N TYR A 51 -4.74 -9.86 -6.21
CA TYR A 51 -5.51 -11.01 -6.69
C TYR A 51 -4.65 -11.98 -7.53
N TYR A 52 -3.93 -11.46 -8.52
CA TYR A 52 -3.12 -12.28 -9.43
C TYR A 52 -1.99 -13.03 -8.73
N ILE A 53 -1.41 -12.44 -7.68
CA ILE A 53 -0.33 -13.05 -6.91
C ILE A 53 -0.91 -14.04 -5.90
N VAL A 54 -1.85 -13.62 -5.05
CA VAL A 54 -2.43 -14.44 -3.98
C VAL A 54 -3.16 -15.67 -4.52
N ARG A 55 -3.83 -15.58 -5.68
CA ARG A 55 -4.51 -16.73 -6.30
C ARG A 55 -3.60 -17.91 -6.61
N ARG A 56 -2.30 -17.67 -6.80
CA ARG A 56 -1.31 -18.72 -7.07
C ARG A 56 -1.05 -19.58 -5.84
N PHE A 57 -1.34 -19.06 -4.65
CA PHE A 57 -1.14 -19.73 -3.38
C PHE A 57 -2.46 -20.28 -2.81
N LEU A 58 -3.55 -19.52 -2.89
CA LEU A 58 -4.82 -19.85 -2.23
C LEU A 58 -5.90 -20.43 -3.17
N GLY A 59 -5.72 -20.31 -4.49
CA GLY A 59 -6.76 -20.60 -5.47
C GLY A 59 -7.83 -19.51 -5.57
N HIS A 60 -8.66 -19.57 -6.62
CA HIS A 60 -9.59 -18.50 -6.97
C HIS A 60 -10.58 -18.14 -5.84
N LYS A 61 -11.33 -19.12 -5.32
CA LYS A 61 -12.41 -18.88 -4.36
C LYS A 61 -11.93 -18.14 -3.10
N LYS A 62 -10.87 -18.65 -2.46
CA LYS A 62 -10.27 -18.01 -1.28
C LYS A 62 -9.68 -16.64 -1.58
N THR A 63 -9.19 -16.43 -2.79
CA THR A 63 -8.62 -15.12 -3.16
C THR A 63 -9.70 -14.07 -3.35
N ILE A 64 -10.90 -14.44 -3.80
CA ILE A 64 -12.04 -13.52 -3.84
C ILE A 64 -12.40 -13.07 -2.42
N GLU A 65 -12.46 -13.99 -1.45
CA GLU A 65 -12.70 -13.67 -0.03
C GLU A 65 -11.63 -12.69 0.52
N VAL A 66 -10.35 -12.90 0.16
CA VAL A 66 -9.25 -11.97 0.52
C VAL A 66 -9.42 -10.59 -0.09
N VAL A 67 -9.79 -10.51 -1.38
CA VAL A 67 -9.98 -9.23 -2.06
C VAL A 67 -11.20 -8.48 -1.51
N GLU A 68 -12.28 -9.20 -1.19
CA GLU A 68 -13.48 -8.64 -0.57
C GLU A 68 -13.12 -8.00 0.77
N LEU A 69 -12.42 -8.74 1.65
CA LEU A 69 -11.92 -8.21 2.91
C LEU A 69 -11.03 -6.96 2.73
N LEU A 70 -10.13 -6.97 1.74
CA LEU A 70 -9.30 -5.80 1.45
C LEU A 70 -10.11 -4.57 1.07
N THR A 71 -11.20 -4.75 0.32
CA THR A 71 -12.08 -3.64 -0.09
C THR A 71 -12.89 -3.08 1.08
N GLU A 72 -13.13 -3.87 2.13
CA GLU A 72 -13.79 -3.43 3.35
C GLU A 72 -12.81 -2.68 4.28
N MET A 73 -11.56 -3.15 4.36
CA MET A 73 -10.55 -2.58 5.26
C MET A 73 -9.90 -1.29 4.73
N THR A 74 -9.85 -1.09 3.41
CA THR A 74 -9.02 -0.04 2.78
C THR A 74 -9.80 0.84 1.82
N GLU A 75 -9.33 2.07 1.65
CA GLU A 75 -9.84 2.97 0.60
C GLU A 75 -9.21 2.65 -0.75
N ILE A 76 -10.03 2.44 -1.78
CA ILE A 76 -9.54 2.17 -3.13
C ILE A 76 -9.52 3.46 -3.94
N VAL A 77 -8.32 3.82 -4.40
CA VAL A 77 -8.06 4.95 -5.28
C VAL A 77 -8.17 4.47 -6.73
N GLY A 78 -9.08 5.07 -7.49
CA GLY A 78 -9.23 4.78 -8.91
C GLY A 78 -8.01 5.18 -9.72
N THR A 79 -7.65 4.36 -10.70
CA THR A 79 -6.60 4.66 -11.68
C THR A 79 -7.26 4.96 -13.02
N THR A 80 -7.16 6.21 -13.48
CA THR A 80 -7.71 6.66 -14.76
C THR A 80 -6.60 6.89 -15.79
N LYS A 81 -6.98 7.32 -17.00
CA LYS A 81 -6.03 7.74 -18.04
C LYS A 81 -5.04 8.81 -17.53
N LYS A 82 -5.47 9.68 -16.62
CA LYS A 82 -4.62 10.75 -16.07
C LYS A 82 -3.44 10.17 -15.31
N GLU A 83 -3.69 9.25 -14.39
CA GLU A 83 -2.65 8.62 -13.57
C GLU A 83 -1.72 7.77 -14.44
N ILE A 84 -2.24 7.08 -15.47
CA ILE A 84 -1.42 6.34 -16.43
C ILE A 84 -0.49 7.27 -17.23
N ILE A 85 -1.00 8.40 -17.75
CA ILE A 85 -0.16 9.37 -18.48
C ILE A 85 0.91 9.97 -17.56
N GLN A 86 0.59 10.19 -16.29
CA GLN A 86 1.56 10.66 -15.31
C GLN A 86 2.62 9.59 -15.04
N ALA A 87 2.22 8.34 -14.85
CA ALA A 87 3.12 7.21 -14.65
C ALA A 87 4.14 7.07 -15.79
N LEU A 88 3.71 7.25 -17.04
CA LEU A 88 4.60 7.22 -18.21
C LEU A 88 5.62 8.36 -18.26
N LYS A 89 5.39 9.44 -17.52
CA LYS A 89 6.28 10.62 -17.45
C LYS A 89 7.19 10.60 -16.24
N ASN A 90 6.89 9.79 -15.22
CA ASN A 90 7.74 9.69 -14.06
C ASN A 90 9.00 8.88 -14.40
N ASN A 91 10.10 9.17 -13.72
CA ASN A 91 11.38 8.49 -13.90
C ASN A 91 11.57 7.37 -12.86
N PHE A 92 10.65 6.39 -12.86
CA PHE A 92 10.72 5.17 -12.03
C PHE A 92 11.26 4.01 -12.87
N SER A 93 12.04 3.13 -12.25
CA SER A 93 12.55 1.92 -12.92
C SER A 93 11.48 0.85 -13.08
N ASP A 94 10.53 0.79 -12.16
CA ASP A 94 9.40 -0.12 -12.19
C ASP A 94 8.11 0.63 -12.57
N TYR A 95 7.31 0.03 -13.45
CA TYR A 95 6.11 0.67 -13.97
C TYR A 95 4.93 0.59 -13.00
N GLU A 96 4.84 -0.48 -12.20
CA GLU A 96 3.82 -0.62 -11.14
C GLU A 96 4.01 0.47 -10.09
N ASP A 97 5.25 0.65 -9.62
CA ASP A 97 5.60 1.72 -8.67
C ASP A 97 5.22 3.10 -9.21
N SER A 98 5.42 3.33 -10.51
CA SER A 98 5.06 4.59 -11.15
C SER A 98 3.55 4.85 -11.18
N ILE A 99 2.75 3.80 -11.41
CA ILE A 99 1.27 3.89 -11.36
C ILE A 99 0.80 4.09 -9.92
N GLN A 100 1.36 3.35 -8.97
CA GLN A 100 1.04 3.48 -7.55
C GLN A 100 1.35 4.88 -7.04
N TYR A 101 2.55 5.40 -7.34
CA TYR A 101 2.94 6.78 -7.01
C TYR A 101 1.99 7.80 -7.63
N SER A 102 1.65 7.62 -8.92
CA SER A 102 0.71 8.53 -9.60
C SER A 102 -0.68 8.50 -8.99
N SER A 103 -1.14 7.33 -8.53
CA SER A 103 -2.41 7.17 -7.80
C SER A 103 -2.34 7.81 -6.41
N ALA A 104 -1.23 7.59 -5.68
CA ALA A 104 -1.00 8.15 -4.35
C ALA A 104 -1.06 9.69 -4.33
N LEU A 105 -0.55 10.34 -5.38
CA LEU A 105 -0.61 11.80 -5.54
C LEU A 105 -2.04 12.36 -5.62
N THR A 106 -3.04 11.53 -5.91
CA THR A 106 -4.45 11.96 -5.94
C THR A 106 -5.08 12.00 -4.55
N VAL A 107 -4.47 11.35 -3.55
CA VAL A 107 -4.97 11.30 -2.18
C VAL A 107 -4.64 12.61 -1.46
N LYS A 108 -5.69 13.32 -1.02
CA LYS A 108 -5.52 14.61 -0.33
C LYS A 108 -4.91 14.42 1.05
N LYS A 109 -3.82 15.17 1.29
CA LYS A 109 -3.07 15.16 2.56
C LYS A 109 -2.59 13.74 2.91
N LEU A 110 -2.04 13.04 1.93
CA LEU A 110 -1.39 11.76 2.16
C LEU A 110 -0.09 12.00 2.93
N ASP A 111 0.11 11.26 4.02
CA ASP A 111 1.27 11.43 4.89
C ASP A 111 2.49 10.64 4.38
N ALA A 112 2.27 9.39 3.93
CA ALA A 112 3.34 8.57 3.40
C ALA A 112 2.87 7.47 2.42
N ILE A 113 3.81 7.01 1.60
CA ILE A 113 3.74 5.74 0.88
C ILE A 113 4.47 4.68 1.71
N ILE A 114 3.82 3.53 1.90
CA ILE A 114 4.32 2.40 2.65
C ILE A 114 4.72 1.30 1.68
N THR A 115 6.03 1.03 1.60
CA THR A 115 6.61 0.01 0.71
C THR A 115 7.81 -0.66 1.35
N ARG A 116 8.11 -1.89 0.94
CA ARG A 116 9.39 -2.55 1.24
C ARG A 116 10.55 -2.06 0.36
N ASN A 117 10.24 -1.40 -0.75
CA ASN A 117 11.16 -1.01 -1.81
C ASN A 117 11.46 0.51 -1.82
N ILE A 118 11.79 1.09 -0.66
CA ILE A 118 11.99 2.55 -0.48
C ILE A 118 12.89 3.17 -1.56
N LYS A 119 13.95 2.44 -1.98
CA LYS A 119 14.92 2.88 -2.98
C LYS A 119 14.33 3.11 -4.37
N ASP A 120 13.17 2.54 -4.68
CA ASP A 120 12.52 2.64 -5.99
C ASP A 120 11.66 3.93 -6.08
N TYR A 121 11.44 4.58 -4.93
CA TYR A 121 10.71 5.85 -4.79
C TYR A 121 11.63 7.06 -4.53
N ARG A 122 12.89 7.03 -4.98
CA ARG A 122 13.88 8.12 -4.74
C ARG A 122 13.42 9.51 -5.20
N ASN A 123 12.58 9.56 -6.23
CA ASN A 123 12.06 10.81 -6.80
C ASN A 123 10.67 11.18 -6.26
N SER A 124 10.21 10.50 -5.21
CA SER A 124 8.90 10.75 -4.60
C SER A 124 8.88 12.11 -3.89
N SER A 125 7.85 12.90 -4.18
CA SER A 125 7.49 14.09 -3.41
C SER A 125 6.71 13.78 -2.12
N ILE A 126 6.26 12.53 -1.96
CA ILE A 126 5.56 12.02 -0.78
C ILE A 126 6.58 11.30 0.10
N ALA A 127 6.46 11.39 1.43
CA ALA A 127 7.31 10.63 2.34
C ALA A 127 7.19 9.13 2.05
N VAL A 128 8.29 8.38 2.10
CA VAL A 128 8.30 6.94 1.81
C VAL A 128 8.96 6.20 2.94
N MET A 129 8.26 5.19 3.47
CA MET A 129 8.70 4.42 4.63
C MET A 129 8.38 2.94 4.44
N SER A 130 9.14 2.07 5.09
CA SER A 130 8.70 0.70 5.31
C SER A 130 7.66 0.67 6.44
N PRO A 131 6.82 -0.38 6.52
CA PRO A 131 5.90 -0.56 7.64
C PRO A 131 6.59 -0.39 9.01
N LEU A 132 7.73 -1.07 9.20
CA LEU A 132 8.52 -0.99 10.43
C LEU A 132 9.01 0.43 10.73
N ASN A 133 9.46 1.18 9.73
CA ASN A 133 9.95 2.54 9.93
C ASN A 133 8.83 3.50 10.29
N PHE A 134 7.64 3.32 9.69
CA PHE A 134 6.46 4.11 10.06
C PHE A 134 6.05 3.86 11.51
N LEU A 135 5.96 2.59 11.93
CA LEU A 135 5.57 2.22 13.29
C LEU A 135 6.51 2.83 14.34
N LYS A 136 7.83 2.70 14.16
CA LYS A 136 8.83 3.32 15.04
C LYS A 136 8.73 4.85 15.10
N MET A 137 8.44 5.50 13.98
CA MET A 137 8.24 6.95 13.94
C MET A 137 6.99 7.34 14.73
N LYS A 138 5.90 6.57 14.60
CA LYS A 138 4.65 6.81 15.32
C LYS A 138 4.85 6.67 16.83
N GLU A 139 5.46 5.58 17.30
CA GLU A 139 5.75 5.35 18.73
C GLU A 139 6.55 6.50 19.35
N LYS A 140 7.57 6.99 18.62
CA LYS A 140 8.42 8.10 19.07
C LYS A 140 7.65 9.43 19.17
N ASN A 141 6.63 9.63 18.35
CA ASN A 141 5.81 10.85 18.37
C ASN A 141 4.72 10.81 19.47
N GLU A 142 4.44 9.62 20.03
CA GLU A 142 3.47 9.41 21.12
C GLU A 142 4.13 9.36 22.51
N SER A 143 5.46 9.31 22.55
CA SER A 143 6.30 9.34 23.77
C SER A 143 6.72 10.77 24.13
#